data_AF-A0A0A2N365-F1
#
_entry.id   AF-A0A0A2N365-F1
#
_cell.length_a   1.000
_cell.length_b   1.000
_cell.length_c   1.000
_cell.angle_alpha   90.00
_cell.angle_beta   90.00
_cell.angle_gamma   90.00
#
_symmetry.space_group_name_H-M   'P 1'
#
loop_
_entity.id
_entity.type
_entity.pdbx_description
1 polymer ?
#
loop_
_entity_poly.entity_id
_entity_poly.type
_entity_poly.pdbx_seq_one_letter_code
_entity_poly.pdbx_strand_id
1 'polypeptide(L)'
;MKKLLLGALMVLSLSLSAQTSEKNVPLSRKDYDTFMKIKGISFFKNFEDVPEEVTQVTAGTTVTKTTAKTAQYQLTITPDGEWQFAMTAKKQTYYLRFISGNLIGYSLFTQPNGETALVYYDNSKVVFQENLKVVK
;
A
#
# COMPACT_ATOMS: atom_id res chain seq x y z
N MET A 1 -2.78 18.95 -59.02
CA MET A 1 -3.80 18.08 -58.39
C MET A 1 -3.11 16.86 -57.83
N LYS A 2 -3.30 16.58 -56.52
CA LYS A 2 -3.36 15.22 -55.92
C LYS A 2 -2.02 14.43 -55.97
N LYS A 3 -1.32 14.00 -54.90
CA LYS A 3 -1.61 13.88 -53.46
C LYS A 3 -0.23 13.75 -52.75
N LEU A 4 0.26 14.81 -52.11
CA LEU A 4 1.32 14.73 -51.10
C LEU A 4 0.62 14.65 -49.74
N LEU A 5 0.09 13.48 -49.38
CA LEU A 5 -0.73 13.34 -48.17
C LEU A 5 -0.74 11.93 -47.57
N LEU A 6 0.26 11.09 -47.90
CA LEU A 6 0.36 9.72 -47.36
C LEU A 6 1.57 9.47 -46.47
N GLY A 7 2.36 10.51 -46.14
CA GLY A 7 3.56 10.37 -45.31
C GLY A 7 3.40 10.72 -43.83
N ALA A 8 2.23 11.23 -43.40
CA ALA A 8 2.07 11.84 -42.08
C ALA A 8 1.04 11.14 -41.17
N LEU A 9 0.65 9.90 -41.44
CA LEU A 9 -0.40 9.20 -40.67
C LEU A 9 0.06 7.98 -39.86
N MET A 10 1.37 7.76 -39.66
CA MET A 10 1.85 6.64 -38.82
C MET A 10 2.93 7.01 -37.80
N VAL A 11 2.98 8.27 -37.34
CA VAL A 11 3.76 8.66 -36.14
C VAL A 11 2.84 9.04 -34.99
N LEU A 12 1.76 8.27 -34.85
CA LEU A 12 0.87 8.27 -33.69
C LEU A 12 0.49 6.82 -33.38
N SER A 13 1.43 5.87 -33.53
CA SER A 13 1.40 4.69 -32.67
C SER A 13 1.77 5.21 -31.30
N LEU A 14 0.74 5.71 -30.62
CA LEU A 14 0.74 6.17 -29.24
C LEU A 14 1.65 5.22 -28.48
N SER A 15 2.72 5.76 -27.92
CA SER A 15 3.31 5.22 -26.72
C SER A 15 2.17 5.16 -25.71
N LEU A 16 1.44 4.06 -25.72
CA LEU A 16 0.39 3.70 -24.78
C LEU A 16 1.09 3.32 -23.47
N SER A 17 1.94 4.21 -22.96
CA SER A 17 2.24 4.24 -21.54
C SER A 17 0.88 4.35 -20.88
N ALA A 18 0.40 3.27 -20.28
CA ALA A 18 -0.90 3.17 -19.64
C ALA A 18 -1.03 4.35 -18.67
N GLN A 19 -1.66 5.42 -19.13
CA GLN A 19 -1.75 6.66 -18.36
C GLN A 19 -2.69 6.34 -17.21
N THR A 20 -2.13 6.35 -16.00
CA THR A 20 -2.93 6.15 -14.80
C THR A 20 -3.74 7.40 -14.55
N SER A 21 -5.01 7.22 -14.21
CA SER A 21 -5.91 8.28 -13.73
C SER A 21 -6.13 8.07 -12.23
N GLU A 22 -6.20 9.17 -11.48
CA GLU A 22 -6.47 9.18 -10.05
C GLU A 22 -7.77 9.91 -9.78
N LYS A 23 -8.60 9.37 -8.89
CA LYS A 23 -9.81 10.03 -8.40
C LYS A 23 -10.03 9.73 -6.93
N ASN A 24 -10.53 10.70 -6.18
CA ASN A 24 -10.98 10.47 -4.81
C ASN A 24 -12.38 9.87 -4.84
N VAL A 25 -12.56 8.78 -4.12
CA VAL A 25 -13.83 8.07 -3.97
C VAL A 25 -14.04 7.69 -2.51
N PRO A 26 -15.29 7.53 -2.06
CA PRO A 26 -15.55 6.95 -0.75
C PRO A 26 -14.95 5.56 -0.64
N LEU A 27 -14.45 5.21 0.55
CA LEU A 27 -14.01 3.85 0.83
C LEU A 27 -15.17 2.86 0.59
N SER A 28 -14.91 1.77 -0.12
CA SER A 28 -15.96 0.78 -0.38
C SER A 28 -16.39 0.11 0.94
N ARG A 29 -17.66 -0.31 1.03
CA ARG A 29 -18.15 -1.01 2.24
C ARG A 29 -17.36 -2.28 2.54
N LYS A 30 -16.97 -3.02 1.50
CA LYS A 30 -16.12 -4.23 1.62
C LYS A 30 -14.77 -3.89 2.25
N ASP A 31 -14.18 -2.78 1.84
CA ASP A 31 -12.88 -2.34 2.33
C ASP A 31 -12.98 -1.83 3.77
N TYR A 32 -14.05 -1.09 4.09
CA TYR A 32 -14.39 -0.69 5.46
C TYR A 32 -14.48 -1.90 6.40
N ASP A 33 -15.28 -2.92 6.04
CA ASP A 33 -15.44 -4.13 6.85
C ASP A 33 -14.11 -4.87 7.05
N THR A 34 -13.25 -4.86 6.03
CA THR A 34 -11.91 -5.46 6.10
C THR A 34 -10.99 -4.69 7.05
N PHE A 35 -11.00 -3.36 6.99
CA PHE A 35 -10.24 -2.53 7.93
C PHE A 35 -10.70 -2.74 9.37
N MET A 36 -12.00 -2.84 9.62
CA MET A 36 -12.53 -3.08 10.96
C MET A 36 -12.08 -4.43 11.53
N LYS A 37 -11.96 -5.47 10.69
CA LYS A 37 -11.35 -6.75 11.10
C LYS A 37 -9.88 -6.60 11.46
N ILE A 38 -9.12 -5.85 10.67
CA ILE A 38 -7.71 -5.55 10.92
C ILE A 38 -7.55 -4.81 12.26
N LYS A 39 -8.35 -3.76 12.50
CA LYS A 39 -8.36 -2.99 13.76
C LYS A 39 -8.70 -3.86 14.98
N GLY A 40 -9.46 -4.94 14.80
CA GLY A 40 -9.78 -5.91 15.85
C GLY A 40 -8.57 -6.69 16.38
N ILE A 41 -7.47 -6.78 15.62
CA ILE A 41 -6.24 -7.44 16.03
C ILE A 41 -5.58 -6.60 17.14
N SER A 42 -5.17 -7.22 18.24
CA SER A 42 -4.63 -6.52 19.43
C SER A 42 -3.54 -5.50 19.11
N PHE A 43 -2.69 -5.79 18.13
CA PHE A 43 -1.64 -4.90 17.66
C PHE A 43 -2.17 -3.60 17.00
N PHE A 44 -3.35 -3.65 16.40
CA PHE A 44 -3.95 -2.61 15.56
C PHE A 44 -5.07 -1.81 16.24
N LYS A 45 -5.45 -2.15 17.48
CA LYS A 45 -6.60 -1.53 18.18
C LYS A 45 -6.54 0.00 18.28
N ASN A 46 -5.32 0.56 18.32
CA ASN A 46 -5.10 1.99 18.48
C ASN A 46 -4.95 2.74 17.14
N PHE A 47 -5.18 2.07 16.02
CA PHE A 47 -5.12 2.74 14.72
C PHE A 47 -6.20 3.81 14.65
N GLU A 48 -5.83 4.95 14.09
CA GLU A 48 -6.77 5.98 13.64
C GLU A 48 -7.93 5.38 12.86
N ASP A 49 -9.09 6.04 12.92
CA ASP A 49 -10.26 5.62 12.16
C ASP A 49 -9.98 5.61 10.66
N VAL A 50 -10.77 4.81 9.94
CA VAL A 50 -10.52 4.54 8.53
C VAL A 50 -10.69 5.84 7.72
N PRO A 51 -9.91 6.05 6.64
CA PRO A 51 -10.06 7.23 5.80
C PRO A 51 -11.45 7.22 5.15
N GLU A 52 -12.17 8.33 5.25
CA GLU A 52 -13.49 8.48 4.61
C GLU A 52 -13.37 8.46 3.08
N GLU A 53 -12.31 9.09 2.56
CA GLU A 53 -11.98 9.10 1.14
C GLU A 53 -10.65 8.39 0.87
N VAL A 54 -10.60 7.72 -0.28
CA VAL A 54 -9.41 7.06 -0.80
C VAL A 54 -9.18 7.46 -2.25
N THR A 55 -7.92 7.51 -2.65
CA THR A 55 -7.54 7.76 -4.04
C THR A 55 -7.54 6.44 -4.79
N GLN A 56 -8.50 6.26 -5.69
CA GLN A 56 -8.55 5.14 -6.62
C GLN A 56 -7.68 5.45 -7.84
N VAL A 57 -6.72 4.57 -8.12
CA VAL A 57 -5.86 4.64 -9.31
C VAL A 57 -6.33 3.64 -10.34
N THR A 58 -6.53 4.10 -11.57
CA THR A 58 -7.01 3.28 -12.69
C THR A 58 -6.10 3.36 -13.90
N ALA A 59 -5.89 2.24 -14.57
CA ALA A 59 -5.33 2.19 -15.93
C ALA A 59 -6.47 1.85 -16.90
N GLY A 60 -6.94 2.84 -17.67
CA GLY A 60 -8.18 2.71 -18.44
C GLY A 60 -9.37 2.47 -17.51
N THR A 61 -10.08 1.35 -17.69
CA THR A 61 -11.23 0.96 -16.86
C THR A 61 -10.85 0.08 -15.67
N THR A 62 -9.60 -0.34 -15.55
CA THR A 62 -9.14 -1.28 -14.53
C THR A 62 -8.59 -0.52 -13.33
N VAL A 63 -9.08 -0.82 -12.13
CA VAL A 63 -8.49 -0.35 -10.87
C VAL A 63 -7.17 -1.07 -10.64
N THR A 64 -6.09 -0.32 -10.50
CA THR A 64 -4.73 -0.87 -10.28
C THR A 64 -4.31 -0.80 -8.82
N LYS A 65 -4.86 0.15 -8.05
CA LYS A 65 -4.75 0.22 -6.59
C LYS A 65 -5.70 1.27 -6.03
N THR A 66 -5.92 1.19 -4.74
CA THR A 66 -6.57 2.24 -3.94
C THR A 66 -5.61 2.67 -2.85
N THR A 67 -5.41 3.97 -2.65
CA THR A 67 -4.44 4.48 -1.68
C THR A 67 -5.07 5.50 -0.74
N ALA A 68 -4.57 5.56 0.49
CA ALA A 68 -4.94 6.58 1.45
C ALA A 68 -3.75 6.97 2.31
N LYS A 69 -3.76 8.19 2.84
CA LYS A 69 -2.74 8.68 3.75
C LYS A 69 -3.40 9.36 4.94
N THR A 70 -3.11 8.87 6.13
CA THR A 70 -3.54 9.45 7.41
C THR A 70 -2.32 10.04 8.13
N ALA A 71 -2.54 10.56 9.34
CA ALA A 71 -1.42 11.00 10.17
C ALA A 71 -0.57 9.82 10.64
N GLN A 72 -1.17 8.64 10.82
CA GLN A 72 -0.48 7.45 11.31
C GLN A 72 0.11 6.56 10.22
N TYR A 73 -0.53 6.43 9.06
CA TYR A 73 -0.15 5.43 8.08
C TYR A 73 -0.41 5.85 6.63
N GLN A 74 0.30 5.20 5.72
CA GLN A 74 -0.03 5.11 4.30
C GLN A 74 -0.62 3.74 4.04
N LEU A 75 -1.75 3.72 3.36
CA LEU A 75 -2.47 2.51 2.96
C LEU A 75 -2.39 2.37 1.45
N THR A 76 -2.10 1.16 0.98
CA THR A 76 -2.31 0.72 -0.40
C THR A 76 -3.12 -0.56 -0.39
N ILE A 77 -4.24 -0.58 -1.12
CA ILE A 77 -5.04 -1.77 -1.37
C ILE A 77 -4.83 -2.14 -2.84
N THR A 78 -4.34 -3.35 -3.07
CA THR A 78 -4.12 -3.88 -4.41
C THR A 78 -5.42 -4.45 -5.01
N PRO A 79 -5.47 -4.70 -6.33
CA PRO A 79 -6.68 -5.23 -6.98
C PRO A 79 -7.09 -6.62 -6.50
N ASP A 80 -6.14 -7.43 -6.06
CA ASP A 80 -6.34 -8.75 -5.43
C ASP A 80 -6.76 -8.67 -3.96
N GLY A 81 -6.87 -7.46 -3.40
CA GLY A 81 -7.35 -7.22 -2.04
C GLY A 81 -6.27 -7.41 -0.97
N GLU A 82 -5.00 -7.34 -1.33
CA GLU A 82 -3.91 -7.22 -0.35
C GLU A 82 -3.90 -5.80 0.22
N TRP A 83 -3.91 -5.71 1.55
CA TRP A 83 -3.81 -4.43 2.26
C TRP A 83 -2.40 -4.21 2.74
N GLN A 84 -1.75 -3.16 2.26
CA GLN A 84 -0.39 -2.78 2.63
C GLN A 84 -0.41 -1.51 3.46
N PHE A 85 0.15 -1.59 4.67
CA PHE A 85 0.33 -0.46 5.56
C PHE A 85 1.80 -0.13 5.71
N ALA A 86 2.15 1.13 5.48
CA ALA A 86 3.43 1.70 5.88
C ALA A 86 3.19 2.78 6.94
N MET A 87 3.78 2.62 8.13
CA MET A 87 3.58 3.56 9.24
C MET A 87 4.80 3.68 10.13
N THR A 88 4.89 4.81 10.82
CA THR A 88 5.87 5.02 11.87
C THR A 88 5.14 5.32 13.17
N ALA A 89 5.24 4.42 14.15
CA ALA A 89 4.63 4.58 15.46
C ALA A 89 5.63 4.21 16.55
N LYS A 90 5.71 5.00 17.63
CA LYS A 90 6.60 4.74 18.78
C LYS A 90 8.07 4.45 18.39
N LYS A 91 8.62 5.20 17.41
CA LYS A 91 9.97 5.00 16.84
C LYS A 91 10.18 3.65 16.13
N GLN A 92 9.09 3.01 15.71
CA GLN A 92 9.08 1.77 14.97
C GLN A 92 8.42 2.01 13.61
N THR A 93 9.06 1.57 12.54
CA THR A 93 8.51 1.59 11.18
C THR A 93 7.94 0.22 10.87
N TYR A 94 6.70 0.17 10.44
CA TYR A 94 6.02 -1.09 10.10
C TYR A 94 5.65 -1.12 8.63
N TYR A 95 5.83 -2.29 8.03
CA TYR A 95 5.39 -2.63 6.69
C TYR A 95 4.56 -3.91 6.78
N LEU A 96 3.25 -3.74 6.81
CA LEU A 96 2.31 -4.81 7.16
C LEU A 96 1.41 -5.10 5.97
N ARG A 97 1.23 -6.37 5.67
CA ARG A 97 0.38 -6.87 4.58
C ARG A 97 -0.69 -7.78 5.15
N PHE A 98 -1.89 -7.70 4.60
CA PHE A 98 -2.95 -8.67 4.88
C PHE A 98 -3.32 -9.38 3.60
N ILE A 99 -2.93 -10.66 3.52
CA ILE A 99 -3.22 -11.52 2.37
C ILE A 99 -4.22 -12.57 2.84
N SER A 100 -5.43 -12.55 2.25
CA SER A 100 -6.52 -13.45 2.65
C SER A 100 -6.83 -13.44 4.15
N GLY A 101 -6.68 -12.28 4.81
CA GLY A 101 -6.92 -12.09 6.24
C GLY A 101 -5.75 -12.43 7.17
N ASN A 102 -4.62 -12.90 6.64
CA ASN A 102 -3.44 -13.22 7.43
C ASN A 102 -2.45 -12.05 7.47
N LEU A 103 -1.98 -11.67 8.66
CA LEU A 103 -0.94 -10.67 8.83
C LEU A 103 0.43 -11.23 8.43
N ILE A 104 1.01 -10.63 7.40
CA ILE A 104 2.36 -10.93 6.88
C ILE A 104 3.11 -9.61 6.80
N GLY A 105 4.32 -9.51 7.33
CA GLY A 105 5.04 -8.23 7.24
C GLY A 105 6.29 -8.17 8.08
N TYR A 106 6.80 -6.96 8.26
CA TYR A 106 7.93 -6.72 9.14
C TYR A 106 7.82 -5.40 9.89
N SER A 107 8.50 -5.35 11.03
CA SER A 107 8.73 -4.12 11.80
C SER A 107 10.22 -3.87 11.94
N LEU A 108 10.64 -2.63 11.72
CA LEU A 108 11.98 -2.11 11.97
C LEU A 108 11.89 -1.12 13.13
N PHE A 109 12.67 -1.33 14.19
CA PHE A 109 12.71 -0.36 15.29
C PHE A 109 14.07 -0.24 15.94
N THR A 110 14.40 0.97 16.39
CA THR A 110 15.62 1.23 17.14
C THR A 110 15.41 0.91 18.62
N GLN A 111 16.19 -0.02 19.13
CA GLN A 111 16.23 -0.40 20.53
C GLN A 111 16.90 0.69 21.39
N PRO A 112 16.69 0.69 22.71
CA PRO A 112 17.34 1.65 23.61
C PRO A 112 18.88 1.62 23.55
N ASN A 113 19.47 0.48 23.19
CA ASN A 113 20.91 0.31 23.02
C ASN A 113 21.44 0.86 21.67
N GLY A 114 20.58 1.43 20.81
CA GLY A 114 20.94 1.97 19.51
C GLY A 114 20.95 0.96 18.36
N GLU A 115 20.75 -0.34 18.61
CA GLU A 115 20.63 -1.35 17.56
C GLU A 115 19.27 -1.28 16.88
N THR A 116 19.21 -1.58 15.58
CA THR A 116 17.92 -1.68 14.87
C THR A 116 17.49 -3.14 14.85
N ALA A 117 16.31 -3.46 15.40
CA ALA A 117 15.73 -4.79 15.28
C ALA A 117 14.83 -4.87 14.04
N LEU A 118 14.90 -6.00 13.34
CA LEU A 118 14.00 -6.41 12.28
C LEU A 118 13.21 -7.62 12.79
N VAL A 119 11.88 -7.53 12.78
CA VAL A 119 10.98 -8.64 13.16
C VAL A 119 10.10 -8.96 11.97
N TYR A 120 10.05 -10.22 11.56
CA TYR A 120 9.10 -10.69 10.54
C TYR A 120 7.92 -11.40 11.18
N TYR A 121 6.76 -11.10 10.64
CA TYR A 121 5.49 -11.70 10.96
C TYR A 121 5.02 -12.56 9.80
N ASP A 122 4.64 -13.79 10.09
CA ASP A 122 3.90 -14.66 9.18
C ASP A 122 2.69 -15.23 9.92
N ASN A 123 1.53 -15.08 9.31
CA ASN A 123 0.24 -15.43 9.88
C ASN A 123 0.07 -14.99 11.35
N SER A 124 0.35 -13.71 11.62
CA SER A 124 0.27 -13.10 12.96
C SER A 124 1.26 -13.65 14.00
N LYS A 125 2.25 -14.46 13.61
CA LYS A 125 3.30 -14.97 14.49
C LYS A 125 4.64 -14.36 14.12
N VAL A 126 5.45 -14.07 15.14
CA VAL A 126 6.87 -13.74 14.91
C VAL A 126 7.56 -15.02 14.44
N VAL A 127 8.15 -14.99 13.25
CA VAL A 127 8.86 -16.13 12.66
C VAL A 127 10.36 -15.89 12.53
N PHE A 128 10.79 -14.64 12.57
CA PHE A 128 12.19 -14.26 12.56
C PHE A 128 12.38 -12.93 13.29
N GLN A 129 13.50 -12.82 14.01
CA GLN A 129 13.94 -11.57 14.62
C GLN A 129 15.46 -11.48 14.56
N GLU A 130 15.98 -10.36 14.09
CA GLU A 130 17.42 -10.08 14.02
C GLU A 130 17.71 -8.65 14.47
N ASN A 131 18.83 -8.47 15.17
CA ASN A 131 19.39 -7.15 15.44
C ASN A 131 20.37 -6.79 14.32
N LEU A 132 19.95 -5.85 13.48
CA LEU A 132 20.78 -5.27 12.44
C LEU A 132 21.86 -4.39 13.08
N LYS A 133 23.12 -4.78 12.88
CA LYS A 133 24.25 -3.89 13.16
C LYS A 133 24.28 -2.83 12.06
N VAL A 134 24.21 -1.57 12.46
CA VAL A 134 24.46 -0.45 11.55
C VAL A 134 25.94 -0.53 11.15
N VAL A 135 26.21 -0.96 9.92
CA VAL A 135 27.55 -0.85 9.33
C VAL A 135 27.79 0.63 9.08
N LYS A 136 28.72 1.21 9.83
CA LYS A 136 29.18 2.60 9.63
C LYS A 136 30.13 2.68 8.45
#